data_AF-A0AA38IV19-F1
#
_entry.id   AF-A0AA38IV19-F1
#
_cell.length_a   1.000
_cell.length_b   1.000
_cell.length_c   1.000
_cell.angle_alpha   90.00
_cell.angle_beta   90.00
_cell.angle_gamma   90.00
#
_symmetry.space_group_name_H-M   'P 1'
#
loop_
_entity.id
_entity.type
_entity.pdbx_description
1 polymer ?
#
loop_
_entity_poly.entity_id
_entity_poly.type
_entity_poly.pdbx_seq_one_letter_code
_entity_poly.pdbx_strand_id
1 'polypeptide(L)'
;MPHDKQVGVRGRIVNSQSREVIANVLRFMKKEATKGAPVIPISNYKQRLIEATGISDRVYRQVVKDMELIEAGKLSTFTAPIRAPRPKFIIIDNGEHSGDVETEDSEVV
;
A
#
# COMPACT_ATOMS: atom_id res chain seq x y z
N MET A 1 -3.20 26.90 -34.61
CA MET A 1 -3.65 26.07 -33.46
C MET A 1 -2.51 26.09 -32.45
N PRO A 2 -2.69 26.60 -31.22
CA PRO A 2 -1.65 26.48 -30.20
C PRO A 2 -1.39 25.00 -29.90
N HIS A 3 -0.12 24.60 -29.84
CA HIS A 3 0.26 23.25 -29.42
C HIS A 3 0.13 23.17 -27.90
N ASP A 4 -0.77 22.32 -27.41
CA ASP A 4 -0.90 22.06 -25.98
C ASP A 4 0.43 21.56 -25.42
N LYS A 5 0.90 22.23 -24.38
CA LYS A 5 2.14 21.87 -23.69
C LYS A 5 1.95 20.47 -23.10
N GLN A 6 2.79 19.52 -23.50
CA GLN A 6 2.70 18.15 -22.99
C GLN A 6 2.92 18.15 -21.47
N VAL A 7 1.90 17.74 -20.72
CA VAL A 7 1.92 17.69 -19.26
C VAL A 7 2.28 16.27 -18.81
N GLY A 8 3.33 16.12 -18.00
CA GLY A 8 3.74 14.86 -17.39
C GLY A 8 5.12 14.35 -17.80
N VAL A 9 5.67 13.42 -17.01
CA VAL A 9 6.98 12.78 -17.26
C VAL A 9 6.77 11.46 -17.99
N ARG A 10 7.27 11.36 -19.23
CA ARG A 10 7.22 10.12 -20.01
C ARG A 10 8.06 9.02 -19.35
N GLY A 11 7.57 7.79 -19.37
CA GLY A 11 8.31 6.60 -18.88
C GLY A 11 8.18 6.34 -17.38
N ARG A 12 7.41 7.12 -16.62
CA ARG A 12 7.17 6.85 -15.20
C ARG A 12 6.32 5.58 -15.05
N ILE A 13 6.89 4.56 -14.40
CA ILE A 13 6.16 3.34 -14.07
C ILE A 13 5.18 3.65 -12.93
N VAL A 14 3.89 3.42 -13.19
CA VAL A 14 2.80 3.60 -12.22
C VAL A 14 2.32 2.22 -11.77
N ASN A 15 2.46 1.93 -10.47
CA ASN A 15 2.01 0.68 -9.88
C ASN A 15 0.47 0.56 -9.85
N SER A 16 -0.05 -0.64 -9.58
CA SER A 16 -1.49 -0.92 -9.60
C SER A 16 -2.30 -0.02 -8.66
N GLN A 17 -1.83 0.18 -7.42
CA GLN A 17 -2.50 1.04 -6.43
C GLN A 17 -2.61 2.49 -6.90
N SER A 18 -1.53 3.02 -7.49
CA SER A 18 -1.54 4.39 -8.04
C SER A 18 -2.48 4.51 -9.24
N ARG A 19 -2.57 3.48 -10.09
CA ARG A 19 -3.53 3.44 -11.20
C ARG A 19 -4.98 3.44 -10.70
N GLU A 20 -5.26 2.72 -9.62
CA GLU A 20 -6.58 2.69 -8.98
C GLU A 20 -6.98 4.08 -8.47
N VAL A 21 -6.08 4.76 -7.75
CA VAL A 21 -6.32 6.14 -7.29
C VAL A 21 -6.59 7.07 -8.47
N ILE A 22 -5.79 7.00 -9.54
CA ILE A 22 -5.99 7.80 -10.75
C ILE A 22 -7.37 7.52 -11.38
N ALA A 23 -7.78 6.25 -11.47
CA ALA A 23 -9.08 5.88 -12.03
C ALA A 23 -10.25 6.40 -11.18
N ASN A 24 -10.12 6.36 -9.85
CA ASN A 24 -11.13 6.90 -8.93
C ASN A 24 -11.26 8.43 -9.08
N VAL A 25 -10.13 9.14 -9.12
CA VAL A 25 -10.11 10.60 -9.31
C VAL A 25 -10.73 10.96 -10.66
N LEU A 26 -10.39 10.24 -11.74
CA LEU A 26 -10.97 10.46 -13.06
C LEU A 26 -12.49 10.24 -13.06
N ARG A 27 -12.97 9.20 -12.38
CA ARG A 27 -14.41 8.93 -12.25
C ARG A 27 -15.12 10.04 -11.48
N PHE A 28 -14.51 10.52 -10.40
CA PHE A 28 -15.02 11.63 -9.61
C PHE A 28 -15.12 12.91 -10.45
N MET A 29 -14.04 13.28 -11.16
CA MET A 29 -14.02 14.47 -12.03
C MET A 29 -15.05 14.39 -13.17
N LYS A 30 -15.22 13.22 -13.79
CA LYS A 30 -16.27 13.01 -14.81
C LYS A 30 -17.67 13.25 -14.24
N LYS A 31 -17.95 12.73 -13.03
CA LYS A 31 -19.23 12.95 -12.33
C LYS A 31 -19.45 14.44 -12.04
N GLU A 32 -18.43 15.16 -11.61
CA GLU A 32 -18.53 16.60 -11.35
C GLU A 32 -18.77 17.40 -12.64
N ALA A 33 -18.06 17.06 -13.72
CA ALA A 33 -18.26 17.68 -15.02
C ALA A 33 -19.69 17.48 -15.55
N THR A 34 -20.27 16.27 -15.40
CA THR A 34 -21.66 16.01 -15.80
C THR A 34 -22.70 16.77 -14.98
N LYS A 35 -22.39 17.08 -13.71
CA LYS A 35 -23.30 17.80 -12.82
C LYS A 35 -23.29 19.31 -13.05
N GLY A 36 -22.42 19.83 -13.93
CA GLY A 36 -22.32 21.27 -14.22
C GLY A 36 -21.87 22.10 -13.01
N ALA A 37 -21.20 21.47 -12.03
CA ALA A 37 -20.76 22.11 -10.79
C ALA A 37 -19.22 22.23 -10.71
N PRO A 38 -18.55 22.96 -11.61
CA PRO A 38 -17.12 23.24 -11.47
C PRO A 38 -16.83 24.26 -10.36
N VAL A 39 -17.84 24.98 -9.85
CA VAL A 39 -17.69 26.01 -8.81
C VAL A 39 -18.03 25.40 -7.45
N ILE A 40 -17.06 24.76 -6.82
CA ILE A 40 -17.25 24.13 -5.51
C ILE A 40 -16.49 24.92 -4.43
N PRO A 41 -17.10 25.23 -3.28
CA PRO A 41 -16.43 25.92 -2.18
C PRO A 41 -15.19 25.15 -1.72
N ILE A 42 -14.05 25.85 -1.69
CA ILE A 42 -12.74 25.33 -1.26
C ILE A 42 -12.81 24.76 0.17
N SER A 43 -13.78 25.19 0.99
CA SER A 43 -13.97 24.74 2.38
C SER A 43 -14.12 23.22 2.54
N ASN A 44 -14.60 22.50 1.53
CA ASN A 44 -14.90 21.05 1.64
C ASN A 44 -13.85 20.14 0.98
N TYR A 45 -12.64 20.64 0.74
CA TYR A 45 -11.57 19.92 0.02
C TYR A 45 -11.24 18.53 0.60
N LYS A 46 -11.26 18.38 1.94
CA LYS A 46 -10.96 17.12 2.62
C LYS A 46 -11.91 15.99 2.20
N GLN A 47 -13.22 16.23 2.27
CA GLN A 47 -14.24 15.23 1.95
C GLN A 47 -14.14 14.82 0.48
N ARG A 48 -13.90 15.78 -0.41
CA ARG A 48 -13.72 15.54 -1.84
C ARG A 48 -12.47 14.72 -2.14
N LEU A 49 -11.35 15.01 -1.47
CA LEU A 49 -10.13 14.23 -1.65
C LEU A 49 -10.36 12.78 -1.24
N ILE A 50 -10.97 12.56 -0.06
CA ILE A 50 -11.33 11.22 0.43
C ILE A 50 -12.24 10.49 -0.57
N GLU A 51 -13.27 11.14 -1.09
CA GLU A 51 -14.19 10.56 -2.09
C GLU A 51 -13.49 10.27 -3.42
N ALA A 52 -12.65 11.19 -3.89
CA ALA A 52 -11.96 11.09 -5.18
C ALA A 52 -10.86 10.03 -5.17
N THR A 53 -10.12 9.89 -4.08
CA THR A 53 -9.01 8.92 -4.00
C THR A 53 -9.44 7.58 -3.40
N GLY A 54 -10.55 7.53 -2.66
CA GLY A 54 -11.05 6.32 -2.00
C GLY A 54 -10.25 5.90 -0.77
N ILE A 55 -9.52 6.84 -0.14
CA ILE A 55 -8.70 6.56 1.05
C ILE A 55 -9.50 6.76 2.34
N SER A 56 -9.04 6.21 3.46
CA SER A 56 -9.68 6.45 4.76
C SER A 56 -9.26 7.80 5.38
N ASP A 57 -10.07 8.32 6.30
CA ASP A 57 -9.74 9.53 7.08
C ASP A 57 -8.41 9.40 7.84
N ARG A 58 -8.12 8.19 8.33
CA ARG A 58 -6.85 7.90 9.01
C ARG A 58 -5.66 8.06 8.07
N VAL A 59 -5.76 7.53 6.84
CA VAL A 59 -4.70 7.67 5.83
C VAL A 59 -4.53 9.13 5.44
N TYR A 60 -5.64 9.87 5.24
CA TYR A 60 -5.60 11.31 4.98
C TYR A 60 -4.79 12.06 6.06
N ARG A 61 -5.11 11.84 7.34
CA ARG A 61 -4.39 12.50 8.44
C ARG A 61 -2.90 12.17 8.47
N GLN A 62 -2.53 10.93 8.15
CA GLN A 62 -1.13 10.55 8.09
C GLN A 62 -0.42 11.25 6.93
N VAL A 63 -1.03 11.29 5.75
CA VAL A 63 -0.48 11.97 4.57
C VAL A 63 -0.29 13.47 4.83
N VAL A 64 -1.26 14.12 5.47
CA VAL A 64 -1.14 15.55 5.83
C VAL A 64 0.04 15.79 6.79
N LYS A 65 0.17 14.96 7.82
CA LYS A 65 1.31 15.04 8.76
C LYS A 65 2.65 14.85 8.04
N ASP A 66 2.74 13.83 7.19
CA ASP A 66 3.96 13.56 6.43
C ASP A 66 4.29 14.73 5.50
N MET A 67 3.28 15.30 4.82
CA MET A 67 3.42 16.49 3.97
C MET A 67 3.96 17.69 4.75
N GLU A 68 3.38 18.01 5.91
CA GLU A 68 3.85 19.11 6.78
C GLU A 68 5.30 18.88 7.25
N LEU A 69 5.67 17.64 7.57
CA LEU A 69 7.03 17.30 7.98
C LEU A 69 8.03 17.39 6.82
N ILE A 70 7.61 17.04 5.60
CA ILE A 70 8.43 17.17 4.39
C ILE A 70 8.64 18.65 4.05
N GLU A 71 7.58 19.46 4.09
CA GLU A 71 7.65 20.90 3.86
C GLU A 71 8.52 21.61 4.91
N ALA A 72 8.48 21.14 6.17
CA ALA A 72 9.36 21.62 7.24
C ALA A 72 10.81 21.08 7.15
N GLY A 73 11.14 20.25 6.15
CA GLY A 73 12.47 19.66 5.96
C GLY A 73 12.85 18.60 6.99
N LYS A 74 11.89 18.11 7.80
CA LYS A 74 12.12 17.10 8.85
C LYS A 74 12.07 15.67 8.29
N LEU A 75 11.43 15.48 7.15
CA LEU A 75 11.28 14.19 6.48
C LEU A 75 11.62 14.35 5.00
N SER A 76 12.28 13.35 4.38
CA SER A 76 12.67 13.42 2.96
C SER A 76 11.65 12.78 2.01
N THR A 77 10.75 11.93 2.51
CA THR A 77 9.74 11.21 1.72
C THR A 77 8.57 10.75 2.59
N PHE A 78 7.45 10.37 1.99
CA PHE A 78 6.28 9.85 2.71
C PHE A 78 6.58 8.52 3.43
N THR A 79 5.98 8.34 4.60
CA THR A 79 6.15 7.15 5.43
C THR A 79 5.44 5.94 4.80
N ALA A 80 6.13 4.81 4.73
CA ALA A 80 5.55 3.57 4.24
C ALA A 80 4.61 2.95 5.28
N PRO A 81 3.56 2.21 4.85
CA PRO A 81 2.70 1.47 5.78
C PRO A 81 3.53 0.47 6.62
N ILE A 82 3.39 0.51 7.94
CA ILE A 82 4.02 -0.45 8.83
C ILE A 82 3.38 -1.82 8.58
N ARG A 83 4.12 -2.74 7.96
CA ARG A 83 3.69 -4.14 7.83
C ARG A 83 3.88 -4.80 9.20
N ALA A 84 2.83 -5.40 9.76
CA ALA A 84 2.96 -6.21 10.95
C ALA A 84 3.96 -7.36 10.68
N PRO A 85 4.86 -7.68 11.62
CA PRO A 85 5.77 -8.81 11.47
C PRO A 85 4.94 -10.09 11.32
N ARG A 86 5.28 -10.92 10.32
CA ARG A 86 4.65 -12.24 10.18
C ARG A 86 5.13 -13.13 11.34
N PRO A 87 4.24 -13.88 12.00
CA PRO A 87 4.66 -14.84 13.02
C PRO A 87 5.60 -15.87 12.37
N LYS A 88 6.77 -16.08 12.97
CA LYS A 88 7.69 -17.15 12.57
C LYS A 88 7.10 -18.46 13.10
N PHE A 89 6.68 -19.36 12.21
CA PHE A 89 6.38 -20.74 12.60
C PHE A 89 7.70 -21.39 13.02
N ILE A 90 7.81 -21.81 14.28
CA ILE A 90 8.91 -22.66 14.76
C ILE A 90 8.48 -24.09 14.45
N ILE A 91 9.20 -24.75 13.53
CA ILE A 91 9.06 -26.20 13.31
C ILE A 91 9.88 -26.85 14.43
N ILE A 92 9.21 -27.56 15.34
CA ILE A 92 9.87 -28.40 16.35
C ILE A 92 10.01 -29.79 15.74
N ASP A 93 11.23 -30.16 15.37
CA ASP A 93 11.57 -31.48 14.87
C ASP A 93 11.80 -32.40 16.08
N ASN A 94 10.79 -33.18 16.46
CA ASN A 94 10.93 -34.19 17.51
C ASN A 94 11.51 -35.46 16.88
N GLY A 95 12.85 -35.55 16.84
CA GLY A 95 13.55 -36.74 16.36
C GLY A 95 13.30 -37.95 17.26
N GLU A 96 12.57 -38.94 16.74
CA GLU A 96 12.51 -40.29 17.31
C GLU A 96 13.85 -41.02 17.04
N HIS A 97 14.59 -41.33 18.11
CA HIS A 97 15.64 -42.34 18.09
C HIS A 97 15.00 -43.73 18.20
N SER A 98 14.91 -44.46 17.09
CA SER A 98 14.73 -45.91 17.12
C SER A 98 16.08 -46.56 17.44
N GLY A 99 16.23 -47.11 18.64
CA GLY A 99 17.38 -47.92 19.02
C GLY A 99 17.32 -49.29 18.34
N ASP A 100 18.42 -49.67 17.70
CA ASP A 100 18.66 -50.99 17.13
C ASP A 100 18.68 -52.05 18.24
N VAL A 101 17.89 -53.12 18.06
CA VAL A 101 17.94 -54.33 18.90
C VAL A 101 18.98 -55.27 18.30
N GLU A 102 20.15 -55.33 18.92
CA GLU A 102 21.13 -56.40 18.69
C GLU A 102 20.49 -57.75 19.08
N THR A 103 20.45 -58.69 18.14
CA THR A 103 20.15 -60.09 18.44
C THR A 103 21.44 -60.87 18.24
N GLU A 104 22.09 -61.24 19.34
CA GLU A 104 23.23 -62.14 19.33
C GLU A 104 22.76 -63.58 19.08
N ASP A 105 23.41 -64.22 18.11
CA ASP A 105 23.30 -65.65 17.79
C ASP A 105 23.75 -66.51 18.98
N SER A 106 23.03 -67.61 19.23
CA SER A 106 23.57 -68.74 20.00
C SER A 106 23.24 -70.06 19.30
N GLU A 107 24.30 -70.69 18.79
CA GLU A 107 24.34 -72.06 18.25
C GLU A 107 23.96 -73.09 19.32
N VAL A 108 23.20 -74.10 18.91
CA VAL A 108 22.88 -75.29 19.69
C VAL A 108 23.79 -76.42 19.21
N VAL A 109 24.54 -77.02 20.15
CA VAL A 109 25.32 -78.26 19.98
C VAL A 109 24.40 -79.48 20.01
#